data_AF-A0A447USW8-F1
#
_entry.id   AF-A0A447USW8-F1
#
_cell.length_a   1.000
_cell.length_b   1.000
_cell.length_c   1.000
_cell.angle_alpha   90.00
_cell.angle_beta   90.00
_cell.angle_gamma   90.00
#
_symmetry.space_group_name_H-M   'P 1'
#
loop_
_entity.id
_entity.type
_entity.pdbx_description
1 polymer ?
#
loop_
_entity_poly.entity_id
_entity_poly.type
_entity_poly.pdbx_seq_one_letter_code
_entity_poly.pdbx_strand_id
1 'polypeptide(L)'
;MLQGKPPRALFATNEQQALGCLRALAEQGLRVPQDVALVCFNATQESAYNVPSLTAVRQPVDKMARAAIDMLKNWDGEVRRVEFEFFLRVGESCGCQGHEVQPETR
;
A
#
# COMPACT_ATOMS: atom_id res chain seq x y z
N MET A 1 -2.68 -5.63 25.36
CA MET A 1 -1.94 -6.82 24.87
C MET A 1 -2.79 -7.54 23.86
N LEU A 2 -2.18 -8.02 22.77
CA LEU A 2 -2.86 -8.89 21.80
C LEU A 2 -3.25 -10.19 22.51
N GLN A 3 -4.54 -10.50 22.58
CA GLN A 3 -5.02 -11.76 23.14
C GLN A 3 -5.16 -12.79 22.02
N GLY A 4 -4.53 -13.96 22.19
CA GLY A 4 -4.59 -15.04 21.21
C GLY A 4 -3.50 -15.00 20.14
N LYS A 5 -3.63 -15.89 19.14
CA LYS A 5 -2.67 -16.01 18.04
C LYS A 5 -2.79 -14.79 17.11
N PRO A 6 -1.68 -14.13 16.73
CA PRO A 6 -1.76 -13.01 15.80
C PRO A 6 -2.29 -13.46 14.43
N PRO A 7 -2.89 -12.56 13.64
CA PRO A 7 -3.25 -12.85 12.27
C PRO A 7 -2.00 -13.18 11.45
N ARG A 8 -2.15 -13.99 10.40
CA ARG A 8 -1.03 -14.32 9.49
C ARG A 8 -0.54 -13.11 8.70
N ALA A 9 -1.43 -12.15 8.43
CA ALA A 9 -1.12 -10.96 7.66
C ALA A 9 -1.98 -9.78 8.08
N LEU A 10 -1.49 -8.57 7.83
CA LEU A 10 -2.18 -7.31 7.98
C LEU A 10 -2.22 -6.56 6.65
N PHE A 11 -3.35 -5.91 6.40
CA PHE A 11 -3.51 -4.92 5.34
C PHE A 11 -3.78 -3.56 5.97
N ALA A 12 -2.83 -2.64 5.81
CA ALA A 12 -2.93 -1.27 6.30
C ALA A 12 -3.41 -0.34 5.17
N THR A 13 -4.29 0.62 5.47
CA THR A 13 -4.90 1.46 4.42
C THR A 13 -4.00 2.58 3.92
N ASN A 14 -2.83 2.79 4.56
CA ASN A 14 -1.78 3.70 4.11
C ASN A 14 -0.43 3.34 4.76
N GLU A 15 0.64 3.99 4.30
CA GLU A 15 2.00 3.81 4.83
C GLU A 15 2.16 4.19 6.31
N GLN A 16 1.55 5.28 6.78
CA GLN A 16 1.69 5.70 8.18
C GLN A 16 1.14 4.66 9.15
N GLN A 17 0.00 4.06 8.81
CA GLN A 17 -0.56 2.93 9.54
C GLN A 17 0.35 1.71 9.48
N ALA A 18 0.94 1.41 8.31
CA ALA A 18 1.87 0.31 8.15
C ALA A 18 3.11 0.47 9.05
N LEU A 19 3.68 1.68 9.15
CA LEU A 19 4.76 1.97 10.10
C LEU A 19 4.33 1.76 11.56
N GLY A 20 3.12 2.20 11.92
CA GLY A 20 2.54 1.94 13.23
C GLY A 20 2.42 0.43 13.53
N CYS A 21 1.99 -0.36 12.54
CA CYS A 21 1.96 -1.81 12.63
C CYS A 21 3.35 -2.41 12.83
N LEU A 22 4.35 -2.00 12.02
CA LEU A 22 5.73 -2.46 12.17
C LEU A 22 6.27 -2.19 13.58
N ARG A 23 6.03 -0.97 14.10
CA ARG A 23 6.43 -0.58 15.46
C ARG A 23 5.76 -1.45 16.52
N ALA A 24 4.44 -1.61 16.45
CA ALA A 24 3.67 -2.40 17.42
C ALA A 24 4.07 -3.88 17.40
N LEU A 25 4.31 -4.46 16.22
CA LEU A 25 4.78 -5.84 16.08
C LEU A 25 6.19 -6.01 16.68
N ALA A 26 7.10 -5.09 16.39
CA ALA A 26 8.45 -5.09 16.96
C ALA A 26 8.45 -4.99 18.49
N GLU A 27 7.59 -4.14 19.08
CA GLU A 27 7.41 -4.03 20.54
C GLU A 27 6.88 -5.31 21.18
N GLN A 28 6.24 -6.19 20.41
CA GLN A 28 5.79 -7.52 20.86
C GLN A 28 6.76 -8.64 20.47
N GLY A 29 7.93 -8.32 19.89
CA GLY A 29 8.91 -9.31 19.44
C GLY A 29 8.48 -10.11 18.21
N LEU A 30 7.45 -9.67 17.49
CA LEU A 30 6.96 -10.30 16.26
C LEU A 30 7.71 -9.74 15.05
N ARG A 31 8.13 -10.63 14.15
CA ARG A 31 8.87 -10.29 12.93
C ARG A 31 7.94 -10.20 11.74
N VAL A 32 8.22 -9.22 10.89
CA VAL A 32 7.61 -9.06 9.58
C VAL A 32 8.67 -9.42 8.54
N PRO A 33 8.39 -10.33 7.58
CA PRO A 33 7.12 -11.02 7.31
C PRO A 33 6.88 -12.33 8.08
N GLN A 34 7.83 -12.83 8.87
CA GLN A 34 7.85 -14.23 9.31
C GLN A 34 6.70 -14.61 10.24
N ASP A 35 6.36 -13.73 11.18
CA ASP A 35 5.30 -13.98 12.16
C ASP A 35 3.99 -13.31 11.70
N VAL A 36 4.08 -12.13 11.08
CA VAL A 36 2.95 -11.41 10.47
C VAL A 36 3.40 -10.74 9.18
N ALA A 37 2.81 -11.12 8.04
CA ALA A 37 3.03 -10.42 6.77
C ALA A 37 2.29 -9.07 6.73
N LEU A 38 2.81 -8.09 6.01
CA LEU A 38 2.23 -6.75 5.93
C LEU A 38 2.20 -6.24 4.50
N VAL A 39 1.05 -5.71 4.09
CA VAL A 39 0.84 -4.98 2.84
C VAL A 39 0.12 -3.65 3.12
N CYS A 40 0.36 -2.62 2.31
CA CYS A 40 -0.32 -1.33 2.48
C CYS A 40 -0.63 -0.59 1.17
N PHE A 41 -1.08 0.66 1.28
CA PHE A 41 -1.32 1.58 0.17
C PHE A 41 -0.32 2.75 0.17
N ASN A 42 -0.21 3.42 -0.98
CA ASN A 42 0.58 4.60 -1.36
C ASN A 42 1.89 4.30 -2.08
N ALA A 43 2.69 3.36 -1.59
CA ALA A 43 3.98 3.00 -2.20
C ALA A 43 4.85 4.22 -2.54
N THR A 44 4.96 5.17 -1.61
CA THR A 44 5.84 6.33 -1.78
C THR A 44 7.31 5.87 -1.89
N GLN A 45 8.22 6.81 -2.12
CA GLN A 45 9.64 6.46 -2.12
C GLN A 45 10.08 5.94 -0.74
N GLU A 46 9.45 6.41 0.34
CA GLU A 46 9.76 6.04 1.73
C GLU A 46 9.53 4.54 1.98
N SER A 47 8.55 3.92 1.31
CA SER A 47 8.29 2.47 1.38
C SER A 47 9.54 1.62 1.20
N ALA A 48 10.46 2.04 0.34
CA ALA A 48 11.67 1.28 0.01
C ALA A 48 12.75 1.36 1.09
N TYR A 49 12.67 2.35 1.99
CA TYR A 49 13.65 2.60 3.04
C TYR A 49 13.20 2.12 4.43
N ASN A 50 11.99 1.60 4.54
CA ASN A 50 11.52 0.93 5.75
C ASN A 50 12.27 -0.40 5.96
N VAL A 51 12.30 -0.87 7.20
CA VAL A 51 12.88 -2.17 7.56
C VAL A 51 11.80 -3.01 8.25
N PRO A 52 11.24 -4.03 7.58
CA PRO A 52 11.44 -4.40 6.16
C PRO A 52 10.85 -3.36 5.18
N SER A 53 11.33 -3.37 3.93
CA SER A 53 10.74 -2.56 2.86
C SER A 53 9.28 -2.96 2.64
N LEU A 54 8.40 -1.98 2.45
CA LEU A 54 6.96 -2.22 2.38
C LEU A 54 6.52 -2.73 1.00
N THR A 55 5.72 -3.78 1.01
CA THR A 55 4.87 -4.18 -0.12
C THR A 55 3.62 -3.30 -0.13
N ALA A 56 3.41 -2.55 -1.21
CA ALA A 56 2.39 -1.53 -1.25
C ALA A 56 1.74 -1.34 -2.61
N VAL A 57 0.43 -1.07 -2.62
CA VAL A 57 -0.30 -0.63 -3.81
C VAL A 57 0.08 0.81 -4.13
N ARG A 58 0.64 1.04 -5.31
CA ARG A 58 0.96 2.36 -5.83
C ARG A 58 -0.20 2.94 -6.59
N GLN A 59 -0.71 4.05 -6.10
CA GLN A 59 -1.75 4.84 -6.77
C GLN A 59 -1.09 5.82 -7.76
N PRO A 60 -1.62 6.00 -8.98
CA PRO A 60 -1.12 6.98 -9.93
C PRO A 60 -1.63 8.39 -9.58
N VAL A 61 -1.25 8.90 -8.39
CA VAL A 61 -1.76 10.15 -7.82
C VAL A 61 -1.59 11.33 -8.78
N ASP A 62 -0.48 11.39 -9.52
CA ASP A 62 -0.26 12.44 -10.52
C ASP A 62 -1.30 12.42 -11.65
N LYS A 63 -1.69 11.23 -12.11
CA LYS A 63 -2.74 11.07 -13.15
C LYS A 63 -4.11 11.43 -12.58
N MET A 64 -4.39 10.99 -11.35
CA MET A 64 -5.63 11.31 -10.64
C MET A 64 -5.80 12.82 -10.43
N ALA A 65 -4.73 13.51 -10.00
CA ALA A 65 -4.74 14.95 -9.79
C ALA A 65 -4.96 15.73 -11.09
N ARG A 66 -4.28 15.35 -12.19
CA ARG A 66 -4.49 15.94 -13.52
C ARG A 66 -5.94 15.79 -13.96
N ALA A 67 -6.49 14.59 -13.88
CA ALA A 67 -7.88 14.33 -14.26
C ALA A 67 -8.88 15.12 -13.39
N ALA A 68 -8.66 15.20 -12.07
CA ALA A 68 -9.52 15.98 -11.19
C ALA A 68 -9.50 17.49 -11.54
N ILE A 69 -8.33 18.04 -11.83
CA ILE A 69 -8.18 19.44 -12.27
C ILE A 69 -8.88 19.66 -13.62
N ASP A 70 -8.71 18.74 -14.57
CA ASP A 70 -9.33 18.84 -15.89
C ASP A 70 -10.85 18.71 -15.82
N MET A 71 -11.37 17.87 -14.92
CA MET A 71 -12.80 17.76 -14.63
C MET A 71 -13.35 19.06 -14.04
N LEU A 72 -12.65 19.67 -13.09
CA LEU A 72 -13.08 20.93 -12.48
C LEU A 72 -13.11 22.07 -13.50
N LYS A 73 -12.09 22.17 -14.37
CA LYS A 73 -12.00 23.20 -15.40
C LYS A 73 -13.11 23.10 -16.44
N ASN A 74 -13.54 21.87 -16.76
CA ASN A 74 -14.51 21.58 -17.80
C ASN A 74 -15.84 21.08 -17.23
N TRP A 75 -16.19 21.49 -16.00
CA TRP A 75 -17.38 21.01 -15.34
C TRP A 75 -18.65 21.54 -16.04
N ASP A 76 -19.53 20.61 -16.41
CA ASP A 76 -20.78 20.82 -17.13
C ASP A 76 -22.04 20.61 -16.25
N GLY A 77 -21.86 20.45 -14.93
CA GLY A 77 -22.93 20.11 -13.98
C GLY A 77 -23.06 18.62 -13.69
N GLU A 78 -22.42 17.74 -14.45
CA GLU A 78 -22.59 16.29 -14.33
C GLU A 78 -21.51 15.61 -13.47
N VAL A 79 -21.90 14.57 -12.74
CA VAL A 79 -20.97 13.75 -11.95
C VAL A 79 -20.27 12.75 -12.87
N ARG A 80 -18.95 12.77 -12.90
CA ARG A 80 -18.12 11.82 -13.66
C ARG A 80 -17.30 10.96 -12.73
N ARG A 81 -17.20 9.66 -13.05
CA ARG A 81 -16.31 8.70 -12.39
C ARG A 81 -15.22 8.30 -13.37
N VAL A 82 -13.98 8.42 -12.95
CA VAL A 82 -12.79 7.97 -13.70
C VAL A 82 -12.05 6.97 -12.83
N GLU A 83 -11.72 5.82 -13.41
CA GLU A 83 -10.96 4.76 -12.73
C GLU A 83 -9.52 4.78 -13.25
N PHE A 84 -8.57 4.47 -12.35
CA PHE A 84 -7.16 4.50 -12.65
C PHE A 84 -6.54 3.15 -12.31
N GLU A 85 -5.70 2.66 -13.22
CA GLU A 85 -4.91 1.47 -13.01
C GLU A 85 -3.85 1.72 -11.93
N PHE A 86 -3.82 0.86 -10.92
CA PHE A 86 -2.79 0.82 -9.89
C PHE A 86 -1.82 -0.32 -10.18
N PHE A 87 -0.66 -0.30 -9.53
CA PHE A 87 0.28 -1.42 -9.58
C PHE A 87 0.76 -1.78 -8.18
N LEU A 88 1.08 -3.06 -7.98
CA LEU A 88 1.62 -3.53 -6.72
C LEU A 88 3.14 -3.43 -6.74
N ARG A 89 3.70 -2.65 -5.82
CA ARG A 89 5.13 -2.65 -5.54
C ARG A 89 5.43 -3.71 -4.50
N VAL A 90 6.16 -4.75 -4.87
CA VAL A 90 6.57 -5.82 -3.95
C VAL A 90 7.84 -5.40 -3.21
N GLY A 91 7.78 -5.43 -1.88
CA GLY A 91 8.90 -5.25 -0.97
C GLY A 91 9.10 -6.50 -0.11
N GLU A 92 9.86 -6.39 0.97
CA GLU A 92 10.15 -7.51 1.87
C GLU A 92 9.00 -7.84 2.83
N SER A 93 8.12 -6.87 3.12
CA SER A 93 7.15 -6.98 4.21
C SER A 93 6.06 -8.04 4.04
N CYS A 94 5.80 -8.53 2.82
CA CYS A 94 4.86 -9.64 2.59
C CYS A 94 5.52 -11.01 2.56
N GLY A 95 6.86 -11.08 2.53
CA GLY A 95 7.62 -12.31 2.34
C GLY A 95 7.51 -12.91 0.93
N CYS A 96 7.01 -12.12 -0.03
CA CYS A 96 6.91 -12.53 -1.42
C CYS A 96 8.27 -12.44 -2.11
N GLN A 97 8.60 -13.40 -2.99
CA GLN A 97 9.81 -13.32 -3.81
C GLN A 97 9.56 -12.36 -4.99
N GLY A 98 10.51 -11.46 -5.23
CA GLY A 98 10.39 -10.27 -6.08
C GLY A 98 10.06 -10.52 -7.56
N HIS A 99 8.80 -10.85 -7.84
CA HIS A 99 8.20 -10.63 -9.14
C HIS A 99 7.44 -9.31 -9.09
N GLU A 100 7.83 -8.34 -9.91
CA GLU A 100 6.94 -7.24 -10.27
C GLU A 100 5.66 -7.87 -10.84
N VAL A 101 4.56 -7.79 -10.09
CA VAL A 101 3.25 -8.12 -10.62
C VAL A 101 2.88 -6.97 -11.55
N GLN A 102 3.27 -7.10 -12.82
CA GLN A 102 2.78 -6.20 -13.86
C GLN A 102 1.26 -6.35 -13.89
N PRO A 103 0.50 -5.25 -13.86
CA PRO A 103 -0.94 -5.34 -13.98
C PRO A 103 -1.28 -5.99 -15.32
N GLU A 104 -2.04 -7.09 -15.27
CA GLU A 104 -2.57 -7.69 -16.49
C GLU A 104 -3.48 -6.65 -17.15
N THR A 105 -3.05 -6.14 -18.32
CA THR A 105 -3.82 -5.20 -19.12
C THR A 105 -5.13 -5.89 -19.50
N ARG A 106 -6.26 -5.41 -18.97
CA ARG A 106 -7.59 -5.91 -19.31
C ARG A 106 -8.43 -4.81 -19.93
#